data_AF-A0A968TPD6-F1
#
_entry.id   AF-A0A968TPD6-F1
#
_cell.length_a   1.000
_cell.length_b   1.000
_cell.length_c   1.000
_cell.angle_alpha   90.00
_cell.angle_beta   90.00
_cell.angle_gamma   90.00
#
_symmetry.space_group_name_H-M   'P 1'
#
loop_
_entity.id
_entity.type
_entity.pdbx_description
1 polymer ?
#
loop_
_entity_poly.entity_id
_entity_poly.type
_entity_poly.pdbx_seq_one_letter_code
_entity_poly.pdbx_strand_id
1 'polypeptide(L)'
;MDYYSRKLYALLHESHGSHFFDRLDCFNDCLEALQQWWETQGKLASELTSTADRINLSDAPSSSQAFEIHHPISGQKLEIAANKPQPNADQAQLIDAINAVWHSIAALEPDARMQQLFTWCWRFMPESSGRSLLTPADRVLPDTALHSHNSAVSALTGALFSPDWQGGEPDRPYIVLFTFSPVQEFIKASRKFLDFWAGSYLLHYLSAVLCWEAAQLYGADAIITPSLWSQEIIDALIAQTIQTSVQILPSSIASTRIALLILMVRLSIAASAPLTLRVFQTRSRCSLPVVKLPTSSLPRSKPRFKGTGKRSPRWSKKPSNQRCETFWAASSIAPTPT
;
A
#
# COMPACT_ATOMS: atom_id res chain seq x y z
N MET A 1 -6.15 7.90 20.68
CA MET A 1 -6.08 8.16 19.24
C MET A 1 -5.94 6.85 18.53
N ASP A 2 -6.68 6.67 17.44
CA ASP A 2 -6.57 5.47 16.63
C ASP A 2 -5.30 5.50 15.74
N TYR A 3 -4.79 4.30 15.43
CA TYR A 3 -3.66 4.05 14.54
C TYR A 3 -3.89 4.65 13.15
N TYR A 4 -5.04 4.37 12.53
CA TYR A 4 -5.33 4.85 11.17
C TYR A 4 -5.65 6.34 11.14
N SER A 5 -6.15 6.94 12.23
CA SER A 5 -6.29 8.40 12.32
C SER A 5 -4.95 9.12 12.18
N ARG A 6 -3.89 8.63 12.84
CA ARG A 6 -2.53 9.20 12.72
C ARG A 6 -1.98 9.07 11.31
N LYS A 7 -2.18 7.90 10.69
CA LYS A 7 -1.76 7.67 9.30
C LYS A 7 -2.51 8.54 8.30
N LEU A 8 -3.82 8.65 8.44
CA LEU A 8 -4.64 9.51 7.58
C LEU A 8 -4.25 10.98 7.75
N TYR A 9 -4.00 11.42 8.98
CA TYR A 9 -3.50 12.76 9.25
C TYR A 9 -2.16 12.99 8.54
N ALA A 10 -1.18 12.09 8.72
CA ALA A 10 0.12 12.15 8.07
C ALA A 10 0.04 12.15 6.53
N LEU A 11 -0.87 11.37 5.94
CA LEU A 11 -1.09 11.30 4.49
C LEU A 11 -1.61 12.63 3.91
N LEU A 12 -2.38 13.39 4.69
CA LEU A 12 -3.05 14.61 4.24
C LEU A 12 -2.34 15.90 4.66
N HIS A 13 -1.51 15.84 5.71
CA HIS A 13 -0.95 17.01 6.40
C HIS A 13 -0.18 17.96 5.49
N GLU A 14 0.72 17.44 4.66
CA GLU A 14 1.58 18.29 3.83
C GLU A 14 0.84 18.92 2.65
N SER A 15 -0.24 18.28 2.20
CA SER A 15 -1.06 18.75 1.07
C SER A 15 -2.05 19.86 1.47
N HIS A 16 -2.37 19.99 2.76
CA HIS A 16 -3.51 20.77 3.22
C HIS A 16 -3.22 21.54 4.51
N GLY A 17 -3.73 22.78 4.61
CA GLY A 17 -3.59 23.59 5.82
C GLY A 17 -4.49 23.12 6.98
N SER A 18 -4.29 23.69 8.17
CA SER A 18 -5.05 23.36 9.39
C SER A 18 -6.58 23.38 9.20
N HIS A 19 -7.09 24.41 8.50
CA HIS A 19 -8.52 24.59 8.22
C HIS A 19 -9.17 23.47 7.38
N PHE A 20 -8.36 22.66 6.68
CA PHE A 20 -8.88 21.51 5.94
C PHE A 20 -9.38 20.43 6.91
N PHE A 21 -8.65 20.20 8.00
CA PHE A 21 -8.96 19.17 8.98
C PHE A 21 -10.17 19.54 9.85
N ASP A 22 -10.38 20.82 10.13
CA ASP A 22 -11.54 21.33 10.87
C ASP A 22 -12.89 20.96 10.20
N ARG A 23 -12.87 20.67 8.89
CA ARG A 23 -14.04 20.34 8.09
C ARG A 23 -14.25 18.84 7.87
N LEU A 24 -13.36 18.00 8.40
CA LEU A 24 -13.42 16.56 8.23
C LEU A 24 -14.12 15.91 9.43
N ASP A 25 -15.29 15.32 9.18
CA ASP A 25 -16.13 14.73 10.22
C ASP A 25 -15.45 13.54 10.93
N CYS A 26 -14.48 12.91 10.28
CA CYS A 26 -13.72 11.79 10.84
C CYS A 26 -12.74 12.21 11.95
N PHE A 27 -12.41 13.50 12.08
CA PHE A 27 -11.47 14.00 13.08
C PHE A 27 -12.13 14.81 14.21
N ASN A 28 -13.44 15.07 14.16
CA ASN A 28 -14.15 15.92 15.13
C ASN A 28 -13.81 15.62 16.60
N ASP A 29 -13.71 14.34 16.97
CA ASP A 29 -13.47 13.93 18.36
C ASP A 29 -11.98 13.86 18.76
N CYS A 30 -11.04 14.00 17.80
CA CYS A 30 -9.62 13.74 18.04
C CYS A 30 -8.65 14.74 17.40
N LEU A 31 -9.15 15.77 16.72
CA LEU A 31 -8.33 16.70 15.94
C LEU A 31 -7.31 17.47 16.78
N GLU A 32 -7.73 18.08 17.88
CA GLU A 32 -6.84 18.87 18.76
C GLU A 32 -5.70 17.99 19.30
N ALA A 33 -6.06 16.79 19.74
CA ALA A 33 -5.10 15.83 20.24
C ALA A 33 -4.13 15.41 19.09
N LEU A 34 -4.63 15.12 17.88
CA LEU A 34 -3.80 14.74 16.72
C LEU A 34 -2.82 15.85 16.33
N GLN A 35 -3.27 17.11 16.32
CA GLN A 35 -2.40 18.27 16.07
C GLN A 35 -1.31 18.38 17.13
N GLN A 36 -1.65 18.24 18.40
CA GLN A 36 -0.68 18.25 19.50
C GLN A 36 0.34 17.09 19.37
N TRP A 37 -0.13 15.89 19.03
CA TRP A 37 0.75 14.74 18.79
C TRP A 37 1.66 14.96 17.58
N TRP A 38 1.16 15.56 16.50
CA TRP A 38 1.95 15.85 15.31
C TRP A 38 3.12 16.78 15.62
N GLU A 39 2.83 17.86 16.35
CA GLU A 39 3.81 18.86 16.77
C GLU A 39 4.87 18.31 17.73
N THR A 40 4.50 17.35 18.58
CA THR A 40 5.41 16.78 19.58
C THR A 40 6.23 15.60 19.07
N GLN A 41 5.63 14.73 18.24
CA GLN A 41 6.28 13.47 17.82
C GLN A 41 6.01 13.10 16.36
N GLY A 42 4.84 13.44 15.80
CA GLY A 42 4.47 13.02 14.44
C GLY A 42 5.41 13.55 13.35
N LYS A 43 5.96 14.77 13.52
CA LYS A 43 6.96 15.37 12.62
C LYS A 43 8.17 14.49 12.36
N LEU A 44 8.55 13.63 13.31
CA LEU A 44 9.66 12.70 13.17
C LEU A 44 9.52 11.80 11.94
N ALA A 45 8.30 11.42 11.55
CA ALA A 45 8.07 10.63 10.34
C ALA A 45 8.40 11.40 9.05
N SER A 46 8.02 12.68 8.99
CA SER A 46 8.34 13.58 7.88
C SER A 46 9.84 13.87 7.83
N GLU A 47 10.46 14.16 8.99
CA GLU A 47 11.90 14.36 9.11
C GLU A 47 12.68 13.14 8.62
N LEU A 48 12.35 11.92 9.09
CA LEU A 48 12.99 10.69 8.63
C LEU A 48 12.81 10.47 7.13
N THR A 49 11.67 10.84 6.56
CA THR A 49 11.45 10.77 5.11
C THR A 49 12.40 11.72 4.38
N SER A 50 12.49 12.97 4.85
CA SER A 50 13.38 13.99 4.30
C SER A 50 14.87 13.66 4.48
N THR A 51 15.28 12.92 5.52
CA THR A 51 16.68 12.49 5.67
C THR A 51 17.18 11.57 4.54
N ALA A 52 16.27 10.97 3.76
CA ALA A 52 16.64 10.21 2.58
C ALA A 52 17.21 11.12 1.47
N ASP A 53 16.82 12.39 1.46
CA ASP A 53 17.29 13.40 0.52
C ASP A 53 18.68 13.89 0.95
N ARG A 54 19.70 13.58 0.15
CA ARG A 54 21.11 13.83 0.49
C ARG A 54 21.56 15.26 0.17
N ILE A 55 20.68 16.25 0.31
CA ILE A 55 20.94 17.61 -0.18
C ILE A 55 20.55 18.63 0.88
N ASN A 56 21.52 19.50 1.23
CA ASN A 56 21.25 20.68 2.03
C ASN A 56 20.75 21.78 1.11
N LEU A 57 19.43 21.96 1.06
CA LEU A 57 18.79 22.96 0.22
C LEU A 57 18.67 24.29 0.96
N SER A 58 18.89 25.39 0.24
CA SER A 58 18.48 26.73 0.68
C SER A 58 17.00 26.93 0.38
N ASP A 59 16.27 27.62 1.26
CA ASP A 59 14.84 27.92 1.09
C ASP A 59 14.54 28.44 -0.33
N ALA A 60 13.69 27.72 -1.05
CA ALA A 60 13.26 28.13 -2.38
C ALA A 60 12.29 29.31 -2.27
N PRO A 61 12.39 30.33 -3.16
CA PRO A 61 11.46 31.46 -3.13
C PRO A 61 10.03 31.00 -3.44
N SER A 62 9.11 31.37 -2.55
CA SER A 62 7.70 31.03 -2.57
C SER A 62 6.91 31.96 -3.50
N SER A 63 6.96 31.82 -4.83
CA SER A 63 6.06 32.67 -5.65
C SER A 63 5.73 32.27 -7.10
N SER A 64 6.03 31.07 -7.60
CA SER A 64 5.57 30.66 -8.94
C SER A 64 4.55 29.52 -8.86
N GLN A 65 3.37 29.72 -9.45
CA GLN A 65 2.32 28.69 -9.62
C GLN A 65 2.72 27.59 -10.63
N ALA A 66 3.77 27.82 -11.42
CA ALA A 66 4.36 26.83 -12.31
C ALA A 66 5.47 26.06 -11.58
N PHE A 67 5.55 24.76 -11.84
CA PHE A 67 6.59 23.88 -11.32
C PHE A 67 7.11 22.96 -12.43
N GLU A 68 8.35 22.51 -12.28
CA GLU A 68 9.00 21.53 -13.15
C GLU A 68 8.88 20.15 -12.51
N ILE A 69 8.85 19.10 -13.32
CA ILE A 69 8.96 17.69 -12.89
C ILE A 69 10.10 17.06 -13.65
N HIS A 70 10.92 16.28 -12.95
CA HIS A 70 12.03 15.55 -13.55
C HIS A 70 11.74 14.06 -13.49
N HIS A 71 11.82 13.38 -14.63
CA HIS A 71 11.66 11.93 -14.65
C HIS A 71 12.85 11.27 -13.90
N PRO A 72 12.62 10.42 -12.89
CA PRO A 72 13.67 9.95 -11.97
C PRO A 72 14.79 9.13 -12.65
N ILE A 73 14.49 8.43 -13.75
CA ILE A 73 15.48 7.65 -14.52
C ILE A 73 16.10 8.45 -15.68
N SER A 74 15.30 9.05 -16.56
CA SER A 74 15.79 9.72 -17.76
C SER A 74 16.27 11.16 -17.55
N GLY A 75 15.90 11.79 -16.43
CA GLY A 75 16.16 13.21 -16.18
C GLY A 75 15.37 14.15 -17.10
N GLN A 76 14.40 13.65 -17.87
CA GLN A 76 13.58 14.48 -18.74
C GLN A 76 12.73 15.45 -17.91
N LYS A 77 12.69 16.69 -18.37
CA LYS A 77 12.02 17.80 -17.72
C LYS A 77 10.64 18.03 -18.34
N LEU A 78 9.63 18.19 -17.48
CA LEU A 78 8.28 18.56 -17.86
C LEU A 78 7.88 19.80 -17.07
N GLU A 79 7.64 20.91 -17.77
CA GLU A 79 7.08 22.12 -17.17
C GLU A 79 5.56 22.01 -17.09
N ILE A 80 5.00 22.19 -15.89
CA ILE A 80 3.55 22.26 -15.71
C ILE A 80 3.13 23.70 -15.48
N ALA A 81 2.42 24.25 -16.46
CA ALA A 81 1.88 25.60 -16.39
C ALA A 81 0.84 25.76 -15.25
N ALA A 82 0.78 26.98 -14.71
CA ALA A 82 -0.16 27.40 -13.68
C ALA A 82 -1.65 27.34 -14.09
N ASN A 83 -1.94 27.21 -15.39
CA ASN A 83 -3.28 27.47 -15.94
C ASN A 83 -4.21 26.25 -15.93
N LYS A 84 -4.95 26.07 -14.82
CA LYS A 84 -6.37 25.63 -14.70
C LYS A 84 -6.79 25.67 -13.21
N PRO A 85 -8.09 25.84 -12.88
CA PRO A 85 -8.58 26.66 -11.77
C PRO A 85 -8.27 26.15 -10.35
N GLN A 86 -8.56 27.05 -9.40
CA GLN A 86 -8.07 27.18 -8.03
C GLN A 86 -8.14 25.94 -7.10
N PRO A 87 -7.16 25.77 -6.19
CA PRO A 87 -7.12 24.69 -5.20
C PRO A 87 -8.33 24.65 -4.24
N ASN A 88 -9.07 25.76 -4.08
CA ASN A 88 -10.15 25.84 -3.09
C ASN A 88 -11.43 25.10 -3.53
N ALA A 89 -11.76 25.10 -4.83
CA ALA A 89 -12.93 24.37 -5.35
C ALA A 89 -12.70 22.86 -5.31
N ASP A 90 -11.48 22.43 -5.64
CA ASP A 90 -11.04 21.03 -5.58
C ASP A 90 -10.95 20.53 -4.13
N GLN A 91 -10.51 21.37 -3.19
CA GLN A 91 -10.46 21.03 -1.76
C GLN A 91 -11.85 20.86 -1.15
N ALA A 92 -12.81 21.73 -1.46
CA ALA A 92 -14.17 21.59 -0.96
C ALA A 92 -14.82 20.28 -1.46
N GLN A 93 -14.68 19.98 -2.75
CA GLN A 93 -15.17 18.71 -3.32
C GLN A 93 -14.47 17.49 -2.71
N LEU A 94 -13.17 17.59 -2.43
CA LEU A 94 -12.44 16.52 -1.76
C LEU A 94 -12.93 16.30 -0.33
N ILE A 95 -13.13 17.37 0.45
CA ILE A 95 -13.71 17.29 1.80
C ILE A 95 -15.09 16.65 1.75
N ASP A 96 -15.95 17.09 0.83
CA ASP A 96 -17.29 16.53 0.66
C ASP A 96 -17.23 15.03 0.28
N ALA A 97 -16.28 14.64 -0.57
CA ALA A 97 -16.06 13.24 -0.93
C ALA A 97 -15.58 12.39 0.27
N ILE A 98 -14.62 12.89 1.05
CA ILE A 98 -14.12 12.22 2.26
C ILE A 98 -15.25 12.06 3.29
N ASN A 99 -16.02 13.12 3.55
CA ASN A 99 -17.15 13.07 4.47
C ASN A 99 -18.25 12.13 3.96
N ALA A 100 -18.56 12.14 2.66
CA ALA A 100 -19.52 11.22 2.06
C ALA A 100 -19.10 9.75 2.24
N VAL A 101 -17.81 9.44 2.01
CA VAL A 101 -17.25 8.10 2.27
C VAL A 101 -17.39 7.79 3.75
N TRP A 102 -16.91 8.66 4.64
CA TRP A 102 -16.98 8.47 6.10
C TRP A 102 -18.39 8.13 6.59
N HIS A 103 -19.41 8.86 6.11
CA HIS A 103 -20.82 8.61 6.46
C HIS A 103 -21.37 7.32 5.85
N SER A 104 -20.95 6.95 4.65
CA SER A 104 -21.41 5.72 3.99
C SER A 104 -20.98 4.44 4.72
N ILE A 105 -19.84 4.49 5.43
CA ILE A 105 -19.29 3.37 6.19
C ILE A 105 -19.59 3.45 7.70
N ALA A 106 -20.61 4.24 8.10
CA ALA A 106 -20.95 4.45 9.51
C ALA A 106 -21.36 3.19 10.28
N ALA A 107 -21.77 2.12 9.58
CA ALA A 107 -22.14 0.84 10.20
C ALA A 107 -20.95 -0.03 10.63
N LEU A 108 -19.71 0.33 10.25
CA LEU A 108 -18.51 -0.40 10.64
C LEU A 108 -18.05 -0.02 12.05
N GLU A 109 -17.38 -0.96 12.71
CA GLU A 109 -16.66 -0.69 13.95
C GLU A 109 -15.63 0.44 13.76
N PRO A 110 -15.36 1.28 14.79
CA PRO A 110 -14.55 2.50 14.66
C PRO A 110 -13.19 2.30 13.97
N ASP A 111 -12.41 1.29 14.40
CA ASP A 111 -11.07 1.02 13.86
C ASP A 111 -11.15 0.57 12.39
N ALA A 112 -12.11 -0.32 12.08
CA ALA A 112 -12.35 -0.80 10.72
C ALA A 112 -12.85 0.32 9.80
N ARG A 113 -13.65 1.24 10.33
CA ARG A 113 -14.17 2.42 9.63
C ARG A 113 -13.02 3.35 9.23
N MET A 114 -12.13 3.67 10.17
CA MET A 114 -10.98 4.53 9.92
C MET A 114 -9.98 3.86 8.95
N GLN A 115 -9.74 2.55 9.10
CA GLN A 115 -8.93 1.78 8.15
C GLN A 115 -9.49 1.87 6.72
N GLN A 116 -10.79 1.66 6.53
CA GLN A 116 -11.40 1.73 5.20
C GLN A 116 -11.34 3.14 4.61
N LEU A 117 -11.59 4.18 5.42
CA LEU A 117 -11.44 5.57 4.99
C LEU A 117 -9.99 5.84 4.54
N PHE A 118 -9.02 5.40 5.34
CA PHE A 118 -7.59 5.53 5.02
C PHE A 118 -7.25 4.84 3.68
N THR A 119 -7.67 3.59 3.49
CA THR A 119 -7.44 2.86 2.24
C THR A 119 -8.07 3.57 1.03
N TRP A 120 -9.28 4.11 1.20
CA TRP A 120 -9.95 4.87 0.15
C TRP A 120 -9.20 6.16 -0.19
N CYS A 121 -8.81 6.95 0.81
CA CYS A 121 -8.04 8.18 0.61
C CYS A 121 -6.70 7.89 -0.08
N TRP A 122 -5.96 6.89 0.38
CA TRP A 122 -4.69 6.49 -0.24
C TRP A 122 -4.88 6.07 -1.71
N ARG A 123 -5.93 5.31 -2.03
CA ARG A 123 -6.14 4.77 -3.38
C ARG A 123 -6.71 5.80 -4.36
N PHE A 124 -7.73 6.56 -3.98
CA PHE A 124 -8.58 7.31 -4.92
C PHE A 124 -8.40 8.83 -4.88
N MET A 125 -7.91 9.40 -3.77
CA MET A 125 -7.67 10.85 -3.69
C MET A 125 -6.72 11.39 -4.78
N PRO A 126 -5.64 10.70 -5.18
CA PRO A 126 -4.76 11.23 -6.21
C PRO A 126 -5.42 11.33 -7.59
N GLU A 127 -6.47 10.54 -7.82
CA GLU A 127 -7.23 10.54 -9.06
C GLU A 127 -8.31 11.63 -9.06
N SER A 128 -8.80 12.06 -7.89
CA SER A 128 -9.84 13.08 -7.79
C SER A 128 -9.33 14.47 -8.18
N SER A 129 -8.03 14.71 -8.08
CA SER A 129 -7.39 15.92 -8.58
C SER A 129 -6.41 15.55 -9.69
N GLY A 130 -6.73 15.88 -10.94
CA GLY A 130 -5.96 15.47 -12.12
C GLY A 130 -4.49 15.91 -12.15
N ARG A 131 -4.02 16.67 -11.13
CA ARG A 131 -2.64 17.11 -10.95
C ARG A 131 -1.94 16.51 -9.72
N SER A 132 -2.63 15.84 -8.79
CA SER A 132 -2.01 15.38 -7.54
C SER A 132 -0.84 14.41 -7.75
N LEU A 133 -0.93 13.56 -8.77
CA LEU A 133 0.15 12.63 -9.16
C LEU A 133 1.32 13.32 -9.89
N LEU A 134 1.17 14.59 -10.25
CA LEU A 134 2.17 15.38 -10.96
C LEU A 134 2.71 16.52 -10.09
N THR A 135 2.03 16.93 -9.03
CA THR A 135 2.57 17.91 -8.09
C THR A 135 3.79 17.32 -7.40
N PRO A 136 5.00 17.89 -7.56
CA PRO A 136 6.17 17.39 -6.87
C PRO A 136 6.07 17.68 -5.36
N ALA A 137 6.62 16.79 -4.54
CA ALA A 137 6.73 17.00 -3.09
C ALA A 137 7.67 18.17 -2.77
N ASP A 138 8.85 18.16 -3.41
CA ASP A 138 9.86 19.22 -3.32
C ASP A 138 10.03 19.90 -4.69
N ARG A 139 10.12 21.23 -4.71
CA ARG A 139 10.28 22.00 -5.95
C ARG A 139 11.72 22.04 -6.46
N VAL A 140 12.69 21.88 -5.58
CA VAL A 140 14.11 21.80 -5.92
C VAL A 140 14.48 20.39 -6.36
N LEU A 141 13.85 19.36 -5.76
CA LEU A 141 13.98 17.96 -6.14
C LEU A 141 12.65 17.41 -6.67
N PRO A 142 12.21 17.82 -7.88
CA PRO A 142 10.90 17.47 -8.38
C PRO A 142 10.87 16.09 -9.06
N ASP A 143 11.46 15.08 -8.43
CA ASP A 143 11.51 13.70 -8.92
C ASP A 143 10.42 12.79 -8.31
N THR A 144 9.83 13.25 -7.21
CA THR A 144 8.85 12.51 -6.42
C THR A 144 7.55 13.28 -6.33
N ALA A 145 6.45 12.62 -6.70
CA ALA A 145 5.11 13.19 -6.55
C ALA A 145 4.73 13.34 -5.07
N LEU A 146 4.01 14.41 -4.74
CA LEU A 146 3.54 14.73 -3.39
C LEU A 146 2.75 13.56 -2.77
N HIS A 147 1.89 12.91 -3.55
CA HIS A 147 1.17 11.74 -3.05
C HIS A 147 2.10 10.60 -2.62
N SER A 148 3.15 10.30 -3.40
CA SER A 148 4.12 9.26 -3.08
C SER A 148 4.93 9.61 -1.83
N HIS A 149 5.30 10.88 -1.68
CA HIS A 149 5.97 11.39 -0.48
C HIS A 149 5.08 11.22 0.75
N ASN A 150 3.86 11.74 0.72
CA ASN A 150 2.92 11.63 1.83
C ASN A 150 2.59 10.16 2.17
N SER A 151 2.51 9.29 1.17
CA SER A 151 2.34 7.84 1.38
C SER A 151 3.54 7.25 2.16
N ALA A 152 4.77 7.69 1.88
CA ALA A 152 5.95 7.27 2.64
C ALA A 152 5.95 7.80 4.07
N VAL A 153 5.58 9.08 4.27
CA VAL A 153 5.43 9.69 5.61
C VAL A 153 4.37 8.96 6.43
N SER A 154 3.22 8.63 5.82
CA SER A 154 2.16 7.83 6.43
C SER A 154 2.66 6.42 6.80
N ALA A 155 3.41 5.75 5.91
CA ALA A 155 3.94 4.42 6.17
C ALA A 155 4.93 4.42 7.34
N LEU A 156 5.83 5.41 7.41
CA LEU A 156 6.74 5.59 8.53
C LEU A 156 6.00 5.93 9.81
N THR A 157 4.97 6.78 9.75
CA THR A 157 4.09 7.07 10.89
C THR A 157 3.49 5.77 11.45
N GLY A 158 2.97 4.90 10.58
CA GLY A 158 2.44 3.61 10.98
C GLY A 158 3.47 2.62 11.55
N ALA A 159 4.76 2.83 11.28
CA ALA A 159 5.85 1.99 11.79
C ALA A 159 6.46 2.51 13.10
N LEU A 160 6.50 3.83 13.26
CA LEU A 160 6.96 4.54 14.47
C LEU A 160 5.90 4.53 15.58
N PHE A 161 4.62 4.55 15.21
CA PHE A 161 3.51 4.63 16.15
C PHE A 161 2.57 3.46 15.90
N SER A 162 3.02 2.26 16.27
CA SER A 162 2.28 1.01 16.05
C SER A 162 0.92 0.99 16.77
N PRO A 163 0.01 0.06 16.43
CA PRO A 163 -1.27 -0.09 17.13
C PRO A 163 -1.11 -0.32 18.64
N ASP A 164 -0.02 -0.99 19.05
CA ASP A 164 0.27 -1.32 20.45
C ASP A 164 1.01 -0.19 21.19
N TRP A 165 1.33 0.92 20.51
CA TRP A 165 2.07 2.03 21.09
C TRP A 165 1.21 2.81 22.10
N GLN A 166 1.63 2.86 23.36
CA GLN A 166 0.87 3.44 24.48
C GLN A 166 1.33 4.86 24.88
N GLY A 167 2.13 5.52 24.06
CA GLY A 167 2.80 6.78 24.40
C GLY A 167 4.24 6.56 24.88
N GLY A 168 5.09 7.57 24.69
CA GLY A 168 6.52 7.51 25.03
C GLY A 168 7.41 7.58 23.79
N GLU A 169 8.52 6.86 23.80
CA GLU A 169 9.43 6.83 22.64
C GLU A 169 8.77 6.12 21.44
N PRO A 170 8.96 6.63 20.20
CA PRO A 170 8.51 5.95 19.00
C PRO A 170 9.14 4.56 18.84
N ASP A 171 8.38 3.63 18.27
CA ASP A 171 8.87 2.32 17.87
C ASP A 171 9.94 2.42 16.78
N ARG A 172 10.75 1.37 16.63
CA ARG A 172 11.78 1.34 15.59
C ARG A 172 11.17 0.85 14.27
N PRO A 173 11.24 1.64 13.18
CA PRO A 173 10.77 1.20 11.88
C PRO A 173 11.77 0.22 11.24
N TYR A 174 11.24 -0.81 10.57
CA TYR A 174 12.01 -1.81 9.83
C TYR A 174 11.63 -1.82 8.36
N ILE A 175 12.63 -1.92 7.49
CA ILE A 175 12.48 -2.36 6.12
C ILE A 175 12.56 -3.89 6.11
N VAL A 176 11.52 -4.53 5.60
CA VAL A 176 11.42 -5.99 5.45
C VAL A 176 11.49 -6.36 3.97
N LEU A 177 12.48 -7.17 3.64
CA LEU A 177 12.60 -7.83 2.35
C LEU A 177 11.96 -9.23 2.42
N PHE A 178 11.09 -9.56 1.47
CA PHE A 178 10.52 -10.90 1.30
C PHE A 178 10.64 -11.38 -0.15
N THR A 179 10.97 -12.67 -0.35
CA THR A 179 11.04 -13.29 -1.67
C THR A 179 10.69 -14.78 -1.66
N PHE A 180 10.25 -15.28 -2.83
CA PHE A 180 10.05 -16.70 -3.09
C PHE A 180 11.20 -17.26 -3.91
N SER A 181 11.57 -18.51 -3.66
CA SER A 181 12.53 -19.25 -4.48
C SER A 181 12.19 -20.74 -4.49
N PRO A 182 12.46 -21.49 -5.58
CA PRO A 182 13.00 -21.01 -6.85
C PRO A 182 11.90 -20.54 -7.81
N VAL A 183 12.07 -19.36 -8.42
CA VAL A 183 11.11 -18.77 -9.38
C VAL A 183 11.34 -19.29 -10.79
N GLN A 184 12.60 -19.27 -11.23
CA GLN A 184 12.95 -19.59 -12.60
C GLN A 184 12.75 -21.08 -12.88
N GLU A 185 13.13 -21.93 -11.94
CA GLU A 185 13.01 -23.39 -12.00
C GLU A 185 11.53 -23.79 -12.00
N PHE A 186 10.69 -23.07 -11.24
CA PHE A 186 9.25 -23.28 -11.25
C PHE A 186 8.64 -22.98 -12.63
N ILE A 187 8.98 -21.82 -13.22
CA ILE A 187 8.48 -21.42 -14.54
C ILE A 187 9.04 -22.35 -15.64
N LYS A 188 10.32 -22.70 -15.58
CA LYS A 188 11.00 -23.60 -16.53
C LYS A 188 10.46 -25.03 -16.52
N ALA A 189 9.83 -25.47 -15.44
CA ALA A 189 9.20 -26.79 -15.37
C ALA A 189 7.96 -26.95 -16.29
N SER A 190 7.51 -25.86 -16.90
CA SER A 190 6.37 -25.83 -17.81
C SER A 190 6.63 -26.58 -19.12
N ARG A 191 5.68 -27.42 -19.54
CA ARG A 191 5.78 -28.19 -20.80
C ARG A 191 4.95 -27.61 -21.94
N LYS A 192 4.03 -26.69 -21.62
CA LYS A 192 3.16 -26.00 -22.57
C LYS A 192 3.18 -24.50 -22.26
N PHE A 193 2.89 -23.69 -23.29
CA PHE A 193 2.73 -22.24 -23.12
C PHE A 193 1.67 -21.89 -22.06
N LEU A 194 0.56 -22.64 -22.02
CA LEU A 194 -0.46 -22.47 -20.99
C LEU A 194 0.08 -22.73 -19.58
N ASP A 195 0.94 -23.74 -19.39
CA ASP A 195 1.55 -24.04 -18.09
C ASP A 195 2.53 -22.92 -17.68
N PHE A 196 3.29 -22.41 -18.65
CA PHE A 196 4.22 -21.29 -18.46
C PHE A 196 3.48 -20.02 -18.02
N TRP A 197 2.41 -19.66 -18.74
CA TRP A 197 1.56 -18.52 -18.41
C TRP A 197 0.85 -18.70 -17.07
N ALA A 198 0.29 -19.88 -16.81
CA ALA A 198 -0.39 -20.17 -15.55
C ALA A 198 0.59 -20.14 -14.37
N GLY A 199 1.82 -20.61 -14.57
CA GLY A 199 2.88 -20.58 -13.56
C GLY A 199 3.30 -19.16 -13.21
N SER A 200 3.55 -18.30 -14.21
CA SER A 200 3.91 -16.90 -13.97
C SER A 200 2.75 -16.11 -13.36
N TYR A 201 1.52 -16.31 -13.84
CA TYR A 201 0.32 -15.68 -13.29
C TYR A 201 0.08 -16.11 -11.84
N LEU A 202 0.23 -17.41 -11.53
CA LEU A 202 0.09 -17.91 -10.17
C LEU A 202 1.08 -17.23 -9.23
N LEU A 203 2.35 -17.14 -9.59
CA LEU A 203 3.36 -16.47 -8.77
C LEU A 203 3.05 -14.99 -8.55
N HIS A 204 2.57 -14.28 -9.58
CA HIS A 204 2.13 -12.90 -9.46
C HIS A 204 0.89 -12.76 -8.55
N TYR A 205 -0.14 -13.59 -8.74
CA TYR A 205 -1.36 -13.58 -7.93
C TYR A 205 -1.06 -13.86 -6.46
N LEU A 206 -0.27 -14.90 -6.17
CA LEU A 206 0.19 -15.19 -4.82
C LEU A 206 0.98 -14.02 -4.23
N SER A 207 1.67 -13.28 -5.09
CA SER A 207 2.38 -12.10 -4.67
C SER A 207 1.47 -10.94 -4.29
N ALA A 208 0.54 -10.57 -5.16
CA ALA A 208 -0.45 -9.56 -4.87
C ALA A 208 -1.23 -9.87 -3.58
N VAL A 209 -1.70 -11.12 -3.42
CA VAL A 209 -2.45 -11.54 -2.21
C VAL A 209 -1.60 -11.41 -0.95
N LEU A 210 -0.34 -11.85 -0.96
CA LEU A 210 0.53 -11.71 0.22
C LEU A 210 0.85 -10.24 0.53
N CYS A 211 1.04 -9.39 -0.48
CA CYS A 211 1.21 -7.96 -0.24
C CYS A 211 -0.05 -7.34 0.34
N TRP A 212 -1.22 -7.73 -0.17
CA TRP A 212 -2.50 -7.27 0.33
C TRP A 212 -2.72 -7.68 1.79
N GLU A 213 -2.40 -8.92 2.16
CA GLU A 213 -2.48 -9.36 3.57
C GLU A 213 -1.54 -8.56 4.48
N ALA A 214 -0.34 -8.20 4.00
CA ALA A 214 0.55 -7.30 4.74
C ALA A 214 -0.01 -5.86 4.82
N ALA A 215 -0.61 -5.37 3.74
CA ALA A 215 -1.29 -4.08 3.69
C ALA A 215 -2.49 -3.99 4.65
N GLN A 216 -3.21 -5.09 4.86
CA GLN A 216 -4.30 -5.14 5.85
C GLN A 216 -3.81 -4.97 7.30
N LEU A 217 -2.52 -5.21 7.56
CA LEU A 217 -1.93 -5.11 8.90
C LEU A 217 -1.21 -3.79 9.13
N TYR A 218 -0.48 -3.32 8.12
CA TYR A 218 0.38 -2.13 8.24
C TYR A 218 -0.14 -0.93 7.45
N GLY A 219 -1.20 -1.09 6.66
CA GLY A 219 -1.69 -0.13 5.66
C GLY A 219 -1.11 -0.40 4.26
N ALA A 220 -1.87 -0.04 3.22
CA ALA A 220 -1.48 -0.26 1.81
C ALA A 220 -0.27 0.57 1.37
N ASP A 221 -0.09 1.73 1.98
CA ASP A 221 1.08 2.61 1.89
C ASP A 221 2.37 1.98 2.43
N ALA A 222 2.28 0.97 3.31
CA ALA A 222 3.45 0.32 3.89
C ALA A 222 4.19 -0.64 2.94
N ILE A 223 3.64 -0.89 1.75
CA ILE A 223 4.26 -1.74 0.72
C ILE A 223 4.97 -0.84 -0.30
N ILE A 224 6.30 -0.81 -0.22
CA ILE A 224 7.15 0.00 -1.11
C ILE A 224 7.25 -0.65 -2.49
N THR A 225 7.53 -1.95 -2.54
CA THR A 225 7.61 -2.69 -3.81
C THR A 225 7.04 -4.11 -3.68
N PRO A 226 6.23 -4.57 -4.66
CA PRO A 226 5.69 -3.80 -5.78
C PRO A 226 4.66 -2.75 -5.30
N SER A 227 4.51 -1.64 -6.04
CA SER A 227 3.44 -0.68 -5.75
C SER A 227 2.08 -1.36 -5.86
N LEU A 228 1.25 -1.20 -4.83
CA LEU A 228 -0.12 -1.70 -4.81
C LEU A 228 -1.12 -0.74 -5.45
N TRP A 229 -0.67 0.48 -5.74
CA TRP A 229 -1.53 1.53 -6.28
C TRP A 229 -1.91 1.21 -7.73
N SER A 230 -3.20 1.35 -8.06
CA SER A 230 -3.76 1.12 -9.41
C SER A 230 -3.45 -0.26 -10.01
N GLN A 231 -3.34 -1.29 -9.15
CA GLN A 231 -3.24 -2.69 -9.56
C GLN A 231 -4.64 -3.30 -9.56
N GLU A 232 -5.10 -3.89 -10.66
CA GLU A 232 -6.49 -4.37 -10.79
C GLU A 232 -6.84 -5.45 -9.78
N ILE A 233 -5.87 -6.32 -9.43
CA ILE A 233 -6.04 -7.34 -8.40
C ILE A 233 -6.26 -6.69 -7.03
N ILE A 234 -5.54 -5.61 -6.74
CA ILE A 234 -5.66 -4.88 -5.47
C ILE A 234 -6.99 -4.12 -5.41
N ASP A 235 -7.38 -3.46 -6.50
CA ASP A 235 -8.67 -2.78 -6.59
C ASP A 235 -9.85 -3.74 -6.39
N ALA A 236 -9.77 -4.95 -6.95
CA ALA A 236 -10.76 -6.00 -6.73
C ALA A 236 -10.79 -6.47 -5.26
N LEU A 237 -9.65 -6.51 -4.57
CA LEU A 237 -9.56 -6.88 -3.15
C LEU A 237 -10.07 -5.76 -2.23
N ILE A 238 -9.78 -4.49 -2.57
CA ILE A 238 -10.34 -3.31 -1.90
C ILE A 238 -11.86 -3.34 -2.02
N ALA A 239 -12.40 -3.54 -3.23
CA ALA A 239 -13.83 -3.60 -3.48
C ALA A 239 -14.55 -4.75 -2.75
N GLN A 240 -13.88 -5.88 -2.52
CA GLN A 240 -14.41 -6.97 -1.68
C GLN A 240 -14.45 -6.61 -0.19
N THR A 241 -13.51 -5.78 0.26
CA THR A 241 -13.37 -5.38 1.67
C THR A 241 -14.32 -4.25 2.03
N ILE A 242 -14.51 -3.28 1.13
CA ILE A 242 -15.49 -2.21 1.26
C ILE A 242 -16.87 -2.79 0.91
N GLN A 243 -17.65 -3.15 1.94
CA GLN A 243 -18.98 -3.73 1.79
C GLN A 243 -19.83 -2.82 0.89
N THR A 244 -20.26 -3.36 -0.26
CA THR A 244 -20.73 -2.59 -1.41
C THR A 244 -22.07 -1.90 -1.12
N SER A 245 -22.03 -0.61 -0.80
CA SER A 245 -23.20 0.27 -0.93
C SER A 245 -22.90 1.56 -1.70
N VAL A 246 -21.69 1.74 -2.25
CA VAL A 246 -21.39 2.97 -2.99
C VAL A 246 -20.65 2.71 -4.30
N GLN A 247 -21.21 3.26 -5.38
CA GLN A 247 -20.59 3.41 -6.69
C GLN A 247 -19.45 4.46 -6.66
N ILE A 248 -18.43 4.28 -5.80
CA ILE A 248 -17.23 5.18 -5.73
C ILE A 248 -16.02 4.52 -6.41
N LEU A 249 -16.26 3.62 -7.36
CA LEU A 249 -15.21 3.17 -8.24
C LEU A 249 -15.38 3.94 -9.54
N PRO A 250 -14.43 4.83 -9.91
CA PRO A 250 -14.46 5.41 -11.24
C PRO A 250 -14.53 4.27 -12.27
N SER A 251 -15.31 4.45 -13.32
CA SER A 251 -15.66 3.46 -14.36
C SER A 251 -14.46 2.92 -15.19
N SER A 252 -13.24 3.20 -14.74
CA SER A 252 -11.94 2.91 -15.34
C SER A 252 -11.42 1.48 -15.09
N ILE A 253 -12.05 0.68 -14.22
CA ILE A 253 -11.62 -0.70 -13.87
C ILE A 253 -11.60 -1.66 -15.09
N ALA A 254 -12.09 -1.23 -16.25
CA ALA A 254 -12.17 -2.02 -17.47
C ALA A 254 -10.86 -2.12 -18.30
N SER A 255 -9.71 -1.68 -17.81
CA SER A 255 -8.44 -1.85 -18.55
C SER A 255 -7.51 -2.81 -17.82
N THR A 256 -7.74 -4.12 -17.96
CA THR A 256 -6.75 -5.15 -17.60
C THR A 256 -5.49 -4.96 -18.45
N ARG A 257 -4.52 -4.21 -17.93
CA ARG A 257 -3.14 -4.24 -18.42
C ARG A 257 -2.35 -5.06 -17.44
N ILE A 258 -2.42 -6.39 -17.60
CA ILE A 258 -1.51 -7.32 -16.93
C ILE A 258 -0.11 -7.10 -17.51
N ALA A 259 0.58 -6.06 -17.04
CA ALA A 259 2.01 -5.91 -17.24
C ALA A 259 2.68 -6.87 -16.24
N LEU A 260 3.10 -8.03 -16.75
CA LEU A 260 3.82 -9.05 -15.98
C LEU A 260 5.23 -8.53 -15.65
N LEU A 261 5.36 -7.67 -14.64
CA LEU A 261 6.64 -7.36 -14.03
C LEU A 261 6.83 -8.30 -12.84
N ILE A 262 7.60 -9.37 -13.04
CA ILE A 262 8.02 -10.26 -11.95
C ILE A 262 9.18 -9.56 -11.22
N LEU A 263 8.87 -8.60 -10.36
CA LEU A 263 9.79 -8.20 -9.29
C LEU A 263 9.47 -9.04 -8.06
N MET A 264 10.30 -10.04 -7.80
CA MET A 264 10.17 -10.98 -6.67
C MET A 264 10.85 -10.49 -5.40
N VAL A 265 11.28 -9.22 -5.39
CA VAL A 265 11.86 -8.53 -4.23
C VAL A 265 10.77 -7.64 -3.68
N ARG A 266 10.33 -7.92 -2.44
CA ARG A 266 9.28 -7.13 -1.80
C ARG A 266 9.81 -6.39 -0.63
N LEU A 267 9.56 -5.09 -0.62
CA LEU A 267 10.01 -4.23 0.45
C LEU A 267 8.79 -3.64 1.14
N SER A 268 8.72 -3.79 2.46
CA SER A 268 7.65 -3.22 3.28
C SER A 268 8.24 -2.54 4.51
N ILE A 269 7.61 -1.48 4.96
CA ILE A 269 7.90 -0.84 6.24
C ILE A 269 7.00 -1.49 7.29
N ALA A 270 7.58 -1.99 8.37
CA ALA A 270 6.84 -2.61 9.46
C ALA A 270 7.32 -2.10 10.82
N ALA A 271 6.39 -2.01 11.77
CA ALA A 271 6.69 -1.77 13.18
C ALA A 271 7.40 -2.97 13.85
N SER A 272 7.21 -4.19 13.32
CA SER A 272 7.72 -5.41 13.94
C SER A 272 8.02 -6.50 12.90
N ALA A 273 9.30 -6.79 12.69
CA ALA A 273 9.77 -7.83 11.77
C ALA A 273 9.21 -9.26 12.09
N PRO A 274 9.10 -9.70 13.36
CA PRO A 274 8.53 -11.02 13.69
C PRO A 274 7.05 -11.19 13.34
N LEU A 275 6.24 -10.12 13.45
CA LEU A 275 4.82 -10.16 13.10
C LEU A 275 4.63 -10.27 11.59
N THR A 276 5.37 -9.47 10.82
CA THR A 276 5.39 -9.52 9.36
C THR A 276 5.79 -10.91 8.86
N LEU A 277 6.78 -11.52 9.52
CA LEU A 277 7.24 -12.87 9.24
C LEU A 277 6.16 -13.93 9.50
N ARG A 278 5.41 -13.84 10.60
CA ARG A 278 4.34 -14.81 10.89
C ARG A 278 3.26 -14.79 9.81
N VAL A 279 2.95 -13.64 9.25
CA VAL A 279 1.97 -13.48 8.16
C VAL A 279 2.47 -14.20 6.91
N PHE A 280 3.71 -13.89 6.50
CA PHE A 280 4.33 -14.51 5.34
C PHE A 280 4.57 -16.03 5.50
N GLN A 281 4.92 -16.51 6.70
CA GLN A 281 5.17 -17.92 6.97
C GLN A 281 3.89 -18.75 7.17
N THR A 282 2.91 -18.24 7.90
CA THR A 282 1.66 -18.96 8.19
C THR A 282 0.83 -19.14 6.91
N ARG A 283 0.86 -18.13 6.02
CA ARG A 283 0.12 -18.15 4.76
C ARG A 283 0.88 -18.79 3.59
N SER A 284 2.21 -18.84 3.60
CA SER A 284 2.97 -19.67 2.64
C SER A 284 2.87 -21.17 2.96
N ARG A 285 2.79 -21.54 4.25
CA ARG A 285 2.57 -22.94 4.70
C ARG A 285 1.13 -23.40 4.56
N CYS A 286 0.16 -22.52 4.80
CA CYS A 286 -1.23 -22.77 4.45
C CYS A 286 -1.33 -22.73 2.93
N SER A 287 -1.29 -23.90 2.29
CA SER A 287 -1.71 -24.12 0.91
C SER A 287 -2.78 -23.09 0.51
N LEU A 288 -2.37 -22.07 -0.25
CA LEU A 288 -3.20 -20.95 -0.67
C LEU A 288 -4.51 -21.51 -1.27
N PRO A 289 -5.62 -20.76 -1.23
CA PRO A 289 -6.94 -21.25 -1.66
C PRO A 289 -6.98 -21.84 -3.08
N VAL A 290 -5.94 -21.63 -3.89
CA VAL A 290 -5.68 -22.36 -5.15
C VAL A 290 -5.72 -23.89 -4.98
N VAL A 291 -5.26 -24.43 -3.84
CA VAL A 291 -5.36 -25.87 -3.51
C VAL A 291 -6.74 -26.24 -2.92
N LYS A 292 -7.53 -25.24 -2.52
CA LYS A 292 -8.92 -25.39 -2.04
C LYS A 292 -9.94 -25.09 -3.14
N LEU A 293 -9.58 -25.16 -4.43
CA LEU A 293 -10.60 -25.31 -5.46
C LEU A 293 -11.41 -26.57 -5.12
N PRO A 294 -12.74 -26.46 -4.88
CA PRO A 294 -13.57 -27.62 -4.76
C PRO A 294 -13.33 -28.48 -6.00
N THR A 295 -13.04 -29.76 -5.84
CA THR A 295 -12.99 -30.69 -6.99
C THR A 295 -14.28 -30.70 -7.81
N SER A 296 -15.35 -30.06 -7.32
CA SER A 296 -16.60 -29.79 -8.01
C SER A 296 -16.58 -28.65 -9.04
N SER A 297 -15.60 -27.74 -9.03
CA SER A 297 -15.48 -26.66 -10.03
C SER A 297 -14.63 -27.04 -11.25
N LEU A 298 -13.98 -28.22 -11.23
CA LEU A 298 -13.37 -28.79 -12.42
C LEU A 298 -14.48 -29.27 -13.37
N PRO A 299 -14.45 -28.90 -14.66
CA PRO A 299 -15.44 -29.37 -15.62
C PRO A 299 -15.52 -30.91 -15.57
N ARG A 300 -16.73 -31.45 -15.55
CA ARG A 300 -17.06 -32.90 -15.56
C ARG A 300 -16.59 -33.61 -16.85
N SER A 301 -15.55 -33.14 -17.53
CA SER A 301 -14.95 -33.82 -18.68
C SER A 301 -13.92 -34.84 -18.20
N LYS A 302 -14.40 -36.07 -17.94
CA LYS A 302 -13.66 -37.30 -17.60
C LYS A 302 -12.66 -37.17 -16.42
N PRO A 303 -12.80 -37.94 -15.34
CA PRO A 303 -11.80 -37.91 -14.27
C PRO A 303 -10.44 -38.31 -14.84
N ARG A 304 -9.48 -37.36 -14.93
CA ARG A 304 -8.11 -37.64 -15.38
C ARG A 304 -7.40 -38.64 -14.46
N PHE A 305 -7.89 -38.79 -13.23
CA PHE A 305 -7.41 -39.77 -12.27
C PHE A 305 -8.59 -40.52 -11.64
N LYS A 306 -8.61 -41.86 -11.78
CA LYS A 306 -9.49 -42.72 -10.98
C LYS A 306 -8.89 -42.82 -9.56
N GLY A 307 -9.68 -42.52 -8.52
CA GLY A 307 -9.33 -42.82 -7.12
C GLY A 307 -8.75 -41.68 -6.26
N THR A 308 -8.69 -40.43 -6.73
CA THR A 308 -8.16 -39.29 -5.93
C THR A 308 -9.24 -38.64 -5.05
N GLY A 309 -9.92 -39.45 -4.23
CA GLY A 309 -11.00 -38.96 -3.34
C GLY A 309 -10.56 -38.57 -1.93
N LYS A 310 -9.30 -38.79 -1.53
CA LYS A 310 -8.85 -38.54 -0.15
C LYS A 310 -7.47 -37.90 -0.11
N ARG A 311 -7.34 -36.83 0.69
CA ARG A 311 -6.06 -36.21 1.08
C ARG A 311 -5.18 -37.29 1.74
N SER A 312 -4.29 -37.90 0.97
CA SER A 312 -3.36 -38.87 1.53
C SER A 312 -2.21 -38.13 2.22
N PRO A 313 -1.75 -38.56 3.41
CA PRO A 313 -0.58 -38.01 4.10
C PRO A 313 0.72 -38.08 3.27
N ARG A 314 0.73 -38.81 2.15
CA ARG A 314 1.86 -38.87 1.22
C ARG A 314 2.00 -37.58 0.40
N TRP A 315 0.88 -36.95 0.03
CA TRP A 315 0.91 -35.71 -0.76
C TRP A 315 1.34 -34.49 0.05
N SER A 316 1.13 -34.50 1.37
CA SER A 316 1.67 -33.48 2.30
C SER A 316 3.15 -33.69 2.66
N LYS A 317 3.72 -34.86 2.33
CA LYS A 317 5.10 -35.27 2.64
C LYS A 317 6.08 -35.19 1.46
N LYS A 318 5.74 -34.50 0.35
CA LYS A 318 6.72 -34.28 -0.74
C LYS A 318 8.01 -33.62 -0.20
N PRO A 319 9.20 -34.09 -0.63
CA PRO A 319 10.49 -33.66 -0.10
C PRO A 319 10.72 -32.15 -0.27
N SER A 320 11.48 -31.55 0.65
CA SER A 320 11.78 -30.10 0.74
C SER A 320 12.30 -29.52 -0.58
N ASN A 321 13.08 -30.28 -1.33
CA ASN A 321 13.79 -29.83 -2.53
C ASN A 321 12.88 -29.56 -3.75
N GLN A 322 11.55 -29.70 -3.61
CA GLN A 322 10.55 -29.34 -4.62
C GLN A 322 9.48 -28.38 -4.09
N ARG A 323 9.70 -27.74 -2.93
CA ARG A 323 8.79 -26.74 -2.37
C ARG A 323 9.29 -25.34 -2.71
N CYS A 324 8.37 -24.39 -2.90
CA CYS A 324 8.73 -22.98 -2.81
C CYS A 324 9.21 -22.70 -1.38
N GLU A 325 10.44 -22.25 -1.28
CA GLU A 325 11.03 -21.67 -0.08
C GLU A 325 10.74 -20.17 -0.05
N THR A 326 10.63 -19.64 1.15
CA THR A 326 10.44 -18.21 1.40
C THR A 326 11.66 -17.67 2.11
N PHE A 327 12.27 -16.63 1.57
CA PHE A 327 13.39 -15.94 2.18
C PHE A 327 12.94 -14.55 2.63
N TRP A 328 13.52 -14.09 3.73
CA TRP A 328 13.22 -12.78 4.26
C TRP A 328 14.45 -12.20 4.97
N ALA A 329 14.53 -10.87 5.00
CA ALA A 329 15.49 -10.13 5.78
C ALA A 329 14.79 -8.88 6.34
N ALA A 330 15.24 -8.38 7.47
CA ALA A 330 14.74 -7.12 8.02
C ALA A 330 15.92 -6.27 8.50
N SER A 331 15.87 -4.98 8.21
CA SER A 331 16.84 -3.99 8.67
C SER A 331 16.12 -2.78 9.24
N SER A 332 16.65 -2.19 10.32
CA SER A 332 16.07 -0.95 10.85
C SER A 332 16.38 0.23 9.92
N ILE A 333 15.45 1.19 9.83
CA ILE A 333 15.59 2.42 9.04
C ILE A 333 16.31 3.51 9.84
N ALA A 334 16.13 3.52 11.16
CA ALA A 334 16.73 4.51 12.05
C ALA A 334 18.03 3.96 12.69
N PRO A 335 19.05 4.81 12.90
CA PRO A 335 20.21 4.41 13.68
C PRO A 335 19.78 4.04 15.10
N THR A 336 20.44 3.02 15.67
CA THR A 336 20.28 2.70 17.10
C THR A 336 20.62 3.93 17.93
N PRO A 337 19.76 4.35 18.89
CA PRO A 337 20.17 5.33 19.88
C PRO A 337 21.45 4.84 20.54
N THR A 338 22.45 5.72 20.58
CA THR A 338 23.80 5.46 21.13
C THR A 338 23.81 5.57 22.63
#